data_AF-A0A3C0QIG9-F1
#
_entry.id   AF-A0A3C0QIG9-F1
#
_cell.length_a   1.000
_cell.length_b   1.000
_cell.length_c   1.000
_cell.angle_alpha   90.00
_cell.angle_beta   90.00
_cell.angle_gamma   90.00
#
_symmetry.space_group_name_H-M   'P 1'
#
loop_
_entity.id
_entity.type
_entity.pdbx_description
1 polymer ?
#
loop_
_entity_poly.entity_id
_entity_poly.type
_entity_poly.pdbx_seq_one_letter_code
_entity_poly.pdbx_strand_id
1 'polypeptide(L)'
;MEDALEIGEVAVPIVEAKEQDITSPLNKLVRKATYYDLSVDELNRKKEKEGLKKFGELAKKHKLAMKLIDVHVMFDKSKMIFFFTAEKRVDFRGMVKELATY
;
A
#
# COMPACT_ATOMS: atom_id res chain seq x y z
N MET A 1 -6.54 5.15 10.85
CA MET A 1 -6.77 3.99 9.96
C MET A 1 -6.72 2.77 10.86
N GLU A 2 -7.77 2.52 11.64
CA GLU A 2 -7.61 1.74 12.88
C GLU A 2 -7.80 0.21 12.75
N ASP A 3 -8.14 -0.33 11.58
CA ASP A 3 -8.52 -1.77 11.48
C ASP A 3 -7.90 -2.57 10.32
N ALA A 4 -6.85 -2.07 9.65
CA ALA A 4 -6.20 -2.86 8.61
C ALA A 4 -4.99 -3.60 9.17
N LEU A 5 -4.93 -4.91 8.93
CA LEU A 5 -3.77 -5.71 9.33
C LEU A 5 -2.61 -5.40 8.38
N GLU A 6 -1.41 -5.31 8.94
CA GLU A 6 -0.17 -5.06 8.19
C GLU A 6 0.94 -5.99 8.65
N ILE A 7 1.91 -6.20 7.77
CA ILE A 7 3.15 -6.92 8.06
C ILE A 7 4.32 -5.94 7.97
N GLY A 8 5.31 -6.13 8.85
CA GLY A 8 6.49 -5.28 8.90
C GLY A 8 7.72 -6.07 9.30
N GLU A 9 8.87 -5.45 9.08
CA GLU A 9 10.16 -5.97 9.50
C GLU A 9 10.72 -5.16 10.67
N VAL A 10 11.54 -5.81 11.49
CA VAL A 10 12.27 -5.14 12.57
C VAL A 10 13.44 -4.39 11.94
N ALA A 11 13.31 -3.08 11.81
CA ALA A 11 14.34 -2.24 11.18
C ALA A 11 15.51 -1.90 12.12
N VAL A 12 15.27 -1.89 13.44
CA VAL A 12 16.27 -1.55 14.45
C VAL A 12 16.20 -2.49 15.65
N PRO A 13 17.32 -2.70 16.38
CA PRO A 13 17.30 -3.40 17.67
C PRO A 13 16.38 -2.71 18.68
N ILE A 14 16.06 -3.43 19.77
CA ILE A 14 15.29 -2.85 20.86
C ILE A 14 16.05 -1.66 21.43
N VAL A 15 15.40 -0.50 21.42
CA VAL A 15 15.91 0.74 22.00
C VAL A 15 14.96 1.21 23.10
N GLU A 16 15.53 1.77 24.16
CA GLU A 16 14.75 2.44 25.19
C GLU A 16 14.31 3.81 24.65
N ALA A 17 13.02 4.10 24.74
CA ALA A 17 12.42 5.34 24.27
C ALA A 17 11.69 6.03 25.42
N LYS A 18 11.83 7.35 25.53
CA LYS A 18 11.04 8.13 26.49
C LYS A 18 9.67 8.38 25.89
N GLU A 19 8.64 8.38 26.72
CA GLU A 19 7.25 8.58 26.27
C GLU A 19 7.06 9.91 25.53
N GLN A 20 7.76 10.96 25.96
CA GLN A 20 7.78 12.28 25.30
C GLN A 20 8.32 12.26 23.86
N ASP A 21 9.11 11.25 23.49
CA ASP A 21 9.67 11.11 22.14
C ASP A 21 8.70 10.37 21.20
N ILE A 22 7.60 9.81 21.73
CA ILE A 22 6.56 9.11 20.97
C ILE A 22 5.54 10.14 20.46
N THR A 23 5.78 10.67 19.26
CA THR A 23 4.94 11.73 18.67
C THR A 23 3.64 11.26 18.04
N SER A 24 3.46 9.95 17.87
CA SER A 24 2.31 9.33 17.20
C SER A 24 1.87 8.07 17.93
N PRO A 25 0.56 7.75 17.95
CA PRO A 25 0.07 6.49 18.51
C PRO A 25 0.79 5.29 17.88
N LEU A 26 1.22 4.35 18.72
CA LEU A 26 1.84 3.12 18.28
C LEU A 26 0.79 2.13 17.78
N ASN A 27 1.07 1.47 16.67
CA ASN A 27 0.25 0.37 16.20
C ASN A 27 0.37 -0.83 17.14
N LYS A 28 -0.73 -1.54 17.34
CA LYS A 28 -0.72 -2.78 18.13
C LYS A 28 0.06 -3.86 17.40
N LEU A 29 1.08 -4.41 18.05
CA LEU A 29 1.78 -5.60 17.56
C LEU A 29 0.91 -6.84 17.82
N VAL A 30 0.59 -7.59 16.77
CA VAL A 30 -0.26 -8.78 16.88
C VAL A 30 0.55 -10.01 17.28
N ARG A 31 1.56 -10.37 16.48
CA ARG A 31 2.47 -11.50 16.72
C ARG A 31 3.64 -11.47 15.73
N LYS A 32 4.65 -12.30 15.94
CA LYS A 32 5.69 -12.56 14.93
C LYS A 32 5.07 -13.20 13.68
N ALA A 33 5.52 -12.77 12.52
CA ALA A 33 5.14 -13.38 11.24
C ALA A 33 5.57 -14.85 11.18
N THR A 34 4.66 -15.69 10.70
CA THR A 34 4.87 -17.11 10.40
C THR A 34 5.24 -17.27 8.93
N TYR A 35 5.69 -18.47 8.55
CA TYR A 35 5.93 -18.80 7.13
C TYR A 35 4.69 -18.60 6.26
N TYR A 36 3.51 -18.84 6.80
CA TYR A 36 2.26 -18.57 6.09
C TYR A 36 2.11 -17.07 5.80
N ASP A 37 2.34 -16.21 6.78
CA ASP A 37 2.23 -14.76 6.60
C ASP A 37 3.24 -14.24 5.58
N LEU A 38 4.47 -14.75 5.61
CA LEU A 38 5.49 -14.39 4.61
C LEU A 38 5.07 -14.79 3.18
N SER A 39 4.43 -15.95 3.02
CA SER A 39 3.89 -16.35 1.71
C SER A 39 2.71 -15.48 1.27
N VAL A 40 1.87 -15.00 2.21
CA VAL A 40 0.82 -14.03 1.92
C VAL A 40 1.42 -12.70 1.48
N ASP A 41 2.44 -12.19 2.18
CA ASP A 41 3.16 -10.97 1.81
C ASP A 41 3.76 -11.07 0.40
N GLU A 42 4.38 -12.19 0.06
CA GLU A 42 4.93 -12.41 -1.29
C GLU A 42 3.85 -12.36 -2.37
N LEU A 43 2.68 -12.95 -2.11
CA LEU A 43 1.54 -12.88 -3.02
C LEU A 43 0.98 -11.46 -3.14
N ASN A 44 0.93 -10.71 -2.04
CA ASN A 44 0.51 -9.31 -2.05
C ASN A 44 1.47 -8.46 -2.89
N ARG A 45 2.79 -8.62 -2.73
CA ARG A 45 3.80 -7.95 -3.55
C ARG A 45 3.72 -8.29 -5.03
N LYS A 46 3.33 -9.53 -5.37
CA LYS A 46 3.04 -9.89 -6.78
C LYS A 46 1.83 -9.13 -7.30
N LYS A 47 0.76 -9.06 -6.50
CA LYS A 47 -0.46 -8.32 -6.85
C LYS A 47 -0.20 -6.81 -6.97
N GLU A 48 0.65 -6.23 -6.13
CA GLU A 48 1.09 -4.82 -6.23
C GLU A 48 1.76 -4.54 -7.57
N LYS A 49 2.66 -5.42 -8.03
CA LYS A 49 3.31 -5.30 -9.34
C LYS A 49 2.31 -5.39 -10.49
N GLU A 50 1.32 -6.26 -10.39
CA GLU A 50 0.23 -6.35 -11.38
C GLU A 50 -0.61 -5.07 -11.39
N GLY A 51 -0.98 -4.56 -10.20
CA GLY A 51 -1.68 -3.30 -10.04
C GLY A 51 -0.91 -2.12 -10.62
N LEU A 52 0.41 -2.07 -10.41
CA LEU A 52 1.30 -1.06 -10.99
C LEU A 52 1.24 -1.07 -12.52
N LYS A 53 1.37 -2.26 -13.12
CA LYS A 53 1.27 -2.41 -14.58
C LYS A 53 -0.10 -1.96 -15.09
N LYS A 54 -1.18 -2.42 -14.45
CA LYS A 54 -2.55 -2.09 -14.85
C LYS A 54 -2.85 -0.60 -14.73
N PHE A 55 -2.41 0.03 -13.64
CA PHE A 55 -2.52 1.47 -13.44
C PHE A 55 -1.82 2.23 -14.57
N GLY A 56 -0.59 1.84 -14.92
CA GLY A 56 0.17 2.48 -16.00
C GLY A 56 -0.51 2.37 -17.37
N GLU A 57 -1.11 1.21 -17.68
CA GLU A 57 -1.89 1.01 -18.90
C GLU A 57 -3.13 1.91 -18.94
N LEU A 58 -3.89 1.94 -17.86
CA LEU A 58 -5.11 2.75 -17.77
C LEU A 58 -4.80 4.26 -17.76
N ALA A 59 -3.78 4.71 -17.03
CA ALA A 59 -3.37 6.12 -17.02
C ALA A 59 -3.01 6.61 -18.42
N LYS A 60 -2.29 5.78 -19.21
CA LYS A 60 -1.98 6.06 -20.62
C LYS A 60 -3.25 6.08 -21.49
N LYS A 61 -4.12 5.08 -21.36
CA LYS A 61 -5.40 4.98 -22.10
C LYS A 61 -6.27 6.23 -21.88
N HIS A 62 -6.38 6.69 -20.64
CA HIS A 62 -7.17 7.85 -20.26
C HIS A 62 -6.43 9.19 -20.44
N LYS A 63 -5.18 9.17 -20.92
CA LYS A 63 -4.33 10.36 -21.14
C LYS A 63 -4.18 11.22 -19.88
N LEU A 64 -4.06 10.57 -18.72
CA LEU A 64 -3.92 11.26 -17.44
C LEU A 64 -2.46 11.57 -17.16
N ALA A 65 -2.14 12.85 -16.99
CA ALA A 65 -0.80 13.32 -16.64
C ALA A 65 -0.54 13.10 -15.14
N MET A 66 -0.23 11.86 -14.77
CA MET A 66 0.08 11.45 -13.40
C MET A 66 1.26 10.48 -13.37
N LYS A 67 2.02 10.55 -12.28
CA LYS A 67 3.14 9.65 -12.00
C LYS A 67 2.79 8.80 -10.78
N LEU A 68 2.69 7.50 -10.99
CA LEU A 68 2.56 6.55 -9.89
C LEU A 68 3.86 6.51 -9.08
N ILE A 69 3.73 6.59 -7.76
CA ILE A 69 4.82 6.47 -6.80
C ILE A 69 4.89 5.03 -6.32
N ASP A 70 3.77 4.48 -5.87
CA ASP A 70 3.74 3.15 -5.27
C ASP A 70 2.33 2.53 -5.29
N VAL A 71 2.27 1.22 -5.11
CA VAL A 71 1.04 0.45 -4.93
C VAL A 71 1.23 -0.48 -3.73
N HIS A 72 0.33 -0.39 -2.75
CA HIS A 72 0.41 -1.18 -1.54
C HIS A 72 -0.89 -1.96 -1.32
N VAL A 73 -0.78 -3.26 -1.08
CA VAL A 73 -1.90 -4.13 -0.72
C VAL A 73 -1.82 -4.39 0.78
N MET A 74 -2.87 -4.01 1.53
CA MET A 74 -2.96 -4.32 2.96
C MET A 74 -2.74 -5.82 3.17
N PHE A 75 -2.12 -6.22 4.28
CA PHE A 75 -1.79 -7.63 4.52
C PHE A 75 -3.01 -8.55 4.44
N ASP A 76 -4.16 -8.11 4.97
CA ASP A 76 -5.46 -8.82 4.91
C ASP A 76 -6.19 -8.73 3.55
N LYS A 77 -5.59 -8.05 2.57
CA LYS A 77 -6.15 -7.78 1.22
C LYS A 77 -7.44 -6.96 1.23
N SER A 78 -7.78 -6.29 2.32
CA SER A 78 -8.98 -5.45 2.43
C SER A 78 -8.95 -4.25 1.47
N LYS A 79 -7.75 -3.72 1.19
CA LYS A 79 -7.55 -2.57 0.31
C LYS A 79 -6.29 -2.71 -0.52
N MET A 80 -6.33 -2.12 -1.72
CA MET A 80 -5.17 -1.84 -2.55
C MET A 80 -5.10 -0.32 -2.73
N ILE A 81 -4.00 0.27 -2.28
CA ILE A 81 -3.80 1.72 -2.23
C ILE A 81 -2.79 2.11 -3.31
N PHE A 82 -3.15 3.10 -4.11
CA PHE A 82 -2.31 3.63 -5.18
C PHE A 82 -1.85 5.03 -4.79
N PHE A 83 -0.54 5.22 -4.65
CA PHE A 83 0.07 6.51 -4.39
C PHE A 83 0.54 7.12 -5.70
N PHE A 84 0.08 8.31 -6.04
CA PHE A 84 0.49 9.00 -7.26
C PHE A 84 0.56 10.51 -7.06
N THR A 85 1.33 11.16 -7.92
CA THR A 85 1.42 12.62 -8.02
C THR A 85 0.91 13.10 -9.38
N ALA A 86 0.36 14.31 -9.42
CA ALA A 86 0.01 15.01 -10.64
C ALA A 86 0.28 16.51 -10.47
N GLU A 87 0.76 17.17 -11.53
CA GLU A 87 1.06 18.61 -11.49
C GLU A 87 -0.20 19.48 -11.43
N LYS A 88 -1.31 18.98 -12.01
CA LYS A 88 -2.60 19.65 -12.03
C LYS A 88 -3.66 18.70 -11.50
N ARG A 89 -4.84 19.24 -11.15
CA ARG A 89 -6.00 18.43 -10.78
C ARG A 89 -6.36 17.49 -11.92
N VAL A 90 -6.45 16.20 -11.61
CA VAL A 90 -6.80 15.13 -12.57
C VAL A 90 -8.17 14.54 -12.22
N ASP A 91 -9.03 14.36 -13.21
CA ASP A 91 -10.26 13.56 -13.05
C ASP A 91 -10.00 12.11 -13.47
N PHE A 92 -9.75 11.26 -12.47
CA PHE A 92 -9.39 9.85 -12.67
C PHE A 92 -10.56 8.88 -12.42
N ARG A 93 -11.80 9.39 -12.22
CA ARG A 93 -12.95 8.54 -11.84
C ARG A 93 -13.27 7.46 -12.88
N GLY A 94 -13.14 7.78 -14.17
CA GLY A 94 -13.31 6.80 -15.24
C GLY A 94 -12.27 5.68 -15.18
N MET A 95 -11.01 6.04 -14.94
CA MET A 95 -9.91 5.09 -14.78
C MET A 95 -10.11 4.17 -13.57
N VAL A 96 -10.55 4.72 -12.43
CA VAL A 96 -10.79 3.95 -11.20
C VAL A 96 -11.90 2.92 -11.38
N LYS A 97 -12.95 3.24 -12.16
CA LYS A 97 -13.99 2.25 -12.46
C LYS A 97 -13.43 1.05 -13.22
N GLU A 98 -12.59 1.29 -14.24
CA GLU A 98 -11.94 0.19 -14.97
C GLU A 98 -10.94 -0.59 -14.10
N LEU A 99 -10.25 0.10 -13.19
CA LEU A 99 -9.31 -0.52 -12.26
C LEU A 99 -10.01 -1.37 -11.19
N ALA A 100 -11.22 -0.99 -10.77
CA ALA A 100 -12.00 -1.73 -9.78
C ALA A 100 -12.72 -2.97 -10.37
N THR A 101 -12.86 -3.04 -11.69
CA THR A 101 -13.39 -4.21 -12.41
C THR A 101 -12.32 -5.23 -12.78
N TYR A 102 -11.06 -4.94 -12.47
CA TYR A 102 -9.92 -5.85 -12.58
C TYR A 102 -9.80 -6.68 -11.30
#